data_AF-M1MIN4-F1
#
_entry.id   AF-M1MIN4-F1
#
_cell.length_a   1.000
_cell.length_b   1.000
_cell.length_c   1.000
_cell.angle_alpha   90.00
_cell.angle_beta   90.00
_cell.angle_gamma   90.00
#
_symmetry.space_group_name_H-M   'P 1'
#
loop_
_entity.id
_entity.type
_entity.pdbx_description
1 polymer ?
#
loop_
_entity_poly.entity_id
_entity_poly.type
_entity_poly.pdbx_seq_one_letter_code
_entity_poly.pdbx_strand_id
1 'polypeptide(L)'
;MPNIFDGLKRISDDEMIEQLALLETMNITNISKPVIQKAKKKTISIINFLGNKLGKGSVLQEPEVKEIWTLIEEKKEELRGCNREELDERLNKVLLEKTKNDTDNPTEDLISMEVIDGAFKLYKTNQYLTPSQKADYIYIKYHEKLSGKAKEYINEMPFVDLQETTQDIEEIINNMDDKQKKEFVQSIEVEKFTLLNVWKKIDRQHFARLVWMAVKAYGGRFTPKEELLPSFVENEKEVEIEQKNSELKKSKRELFELKNKMESCKNKLTTIESNLKKENIVLNNAIRSRKQAEEDLIDLGKIDNKLETVKKNNEEQLNQIKDQMEKAAVLEEYDVLMEEYKKAKFDSIDINNKLSDIVLEGTFKRELIEDNIKTIGTKEESIKKIADEFQQLKNDTSVLIEEYNEKQKEVHTMEEIKRNEIFERWSKFFIKFIFEFKALNNVVDFSTKELLHIEECLYEIHASKDPEALSIGLIEGRNSKNEKEDYHYIDVSYPDKFQIEIHYRVLKNEEKNVQIVGITTEF
;
A
#
# COMPACT_ATOMS: atom_id res chain seq x y z
N MET A 1 25.91 -2.84 10.08
CA MET A 1 25.25 -2.74 11.38
C MET A 1 26.17 -3.33 12.42
N PRO A 2 26.01 -2.98 13.70
CA PRO A 2 26.56 -3.80 14.76
C PRO A 2 26.03 -5.23 14.61
N ASN A 3 26.91 -6.22 14.67
CA ASN A 3 26.55 -7.63 14.62
C ASN A 3 27.00 -8.33 15.92
N ILE A 4 26.64 -9.61 16.10
CA ILE A 4 26.99 -10.32 17.33
C ILE A 4 28.51 -10.37 17.57
N PHE A 5 29.32 -10.42 16.52
CA PHE A 5 30.78 -10.50 16.63
C PHE A 5 31.39 -9.19 17.15
N ASP A 6 30.79 -8.03 16.85
CA ASP A 6 31.24 -6.74 17.38
C ASP A 6 31.17 -6.67 18.91
N GLY A 7 30.19 -7.37 19.50
CA GLY A 7 30.06 -7.55 20.95
C GLY A 7 30.97 -8.66 21.49
N LEU A 8 31.01 -9.82 20.83
CA LEU A 8 31.76 -11.00 21.28
C LEU A 8 33.29 -10.80 21.22
N LYS A 9 33.78 -9.90 20.36
CA LYS A 9 35.19 -9.47 20.39
C LYS A 9 35.56 -8.67 21.66
N ARG A 10 34.56 -8.21 22.43
CA ARG A 10 34.74 -7.38 23.64
C ARG A 10 34.52 -8.11 24.96
N ILE A 11 34.00 -9.35 24.93
CA ILE A 11 33.84 -10.16 26.16
C ILE A 11 35.19 -10.74 26.58
N SER A 12 35.33 -11.18 27.83
CA SER A 12 36.55 -11.84 28.30
C SER A 12 36.74 -13.24 27.70
N ASP A 13 37.98 -13.75 27.73
CA ASP A 13 38.28 -15.11 27.27
C ASP A 13 37.53 -16.14 28.13
N ASP A 14 37.39 -15.91 29.44
CA ASP A 14 36.61 -16.77 30.35
C ASP A 14 35.12 -16.84 29.94
N GLU A 15 34.51 -15.69 29.66
CA GLU A 15 33.12 -15.63 29.18
C GLU A 15 32.93 -16.32 27.82
N MET A 16 33.93 -16.25 26.94
CA MET A 16 33.96 -16.94 25.65
C MET A 16 34.08 -18.46 25.83
N ILE A 17 35.00 -18.90 26.69
CA ILE A 17 35.18 -20.31 27.07
C ILE A 17 33.88 -20.88 27.62
N GLU A 18 33.17 -20.13 28.48
CA GLU A 18 31.85 -20.56 28.96
C GLU A 18 30.82 -20.72 27.84
N GLN A 19 30.81 -19.82 26.85
CA GLN A 19 29.87 -19.93 25.72
C GLN A 19 30.18 -21.15 24.88
N LEU A 20 31.45 -21.32 24.52
CA LEU A 20 31.92 -22.41 23.69
C LEU A 20 31.69 -23.76 24.36
N ALA A 21 32.01 -23.86 25.65
CA ALA A 21 31.75 -25.08 26.41
C ALA A 21 30.27 -25.46 26.33
N LEU A 22 29.36 -24.49 26.50
CA LEU A 22 27.92 -24.76 26.39
C LEU A 22 27.50 -25.10 24.97
N LEU A 23 27.92 -24.33 23.96
CA LEU A 23 27.56 -24.54 22.55
C LEU A 23 28.06 -25.91 22.02
N GLU A 24 29.28 -26.30 22.37
CA GLU A 24 29.91 -27.56 21.91
C GLU A 24 29.38 -28.78 22.68
N THR A 25 29.06 -28.63 23.97
CA THR A 25 28.63 -29.78 24.80
C THR A 25 27.13 -30.01 24.83
N MET A 26 26.31 -28.95 24.73
CA MET A 26 24.84 -29.05 24.76
C MET A 26 24.31 -29.42 23.37
N ASN A 27 24.63 -30.64 22.97
CA ASN A 27 24.16 -31.28 21.74
C ASN A 27 23.31 -32.51 22.06
N ILE A 28 22.63 -33.03 21.04
CA ILE A 28 21.72 -34.17 21.16
C ILE A 28 22.34 -35.34 21.93
N THR A 29 23.55 -35.75 21.52
CA THR A 29 24.22 -36.95 22.04
C THR A 29 24.52 -36.83 23.53
N ASN A 30 24.96 -35.67 23.98
CA ASN A 30 25.40 -35.46 25.35
C ASN A 30 24.21 -35.27 26.31
N ILE A 31 23.10 -34.69 25.85
CA ILE A 31 21.91 -34.46 26.68
C ILE A 31 21.01 -35.70 26.76
N SER A 32 20.83 -36.43 25.65
CA SER A 32 19.98 -37.62 25.63
C SER A 32 20.60 -38.82 26.36
N LYS A 33 21.94 -38.96 26.28
CA LYS A 33 22.66 -40.11 26.81
C LYS A 33 22.42 -40.34 28.30
N PRO A 34 22.49 -39.34 29.21
CA PRO A 34 22.15 -39.53 30.62
C PRO A 34 20.71 -39.98 30.84
N VAL A 35 19.74 -39.41 30.12
CA VAL A 35 18.31 -39.75 30.24
C VAL A 35 18.07 -41.20 29.78
N ILE A 36 18.64 -41.60 28.64
CA ILE A 36 18.57 -42.97 28.12
C ILE A 36 19.28 -43.96 29.04
N GLN A 37 20.44 -43.60 29.59
CA GLN A 37 21.16 -44.44 30.54
C GLN A 37 20.39 -44.62 31.85
N LYS A 38 19.72 -43.57 32.37
CA LYS A 38 18.82 -43.66 33.53
C LYS A 38 17.66 -44.62 33.26
N ALA A 39 17.04 -44.57 32.08
CA ALA A 39 16.00 -45.52 31.66
C ALA A 39 16.52 -46.97 31.56
N LYS A 40 17.70 -47.18 30.95
CA LYS A 40 18.38 -48.49 30.89
C LYS A 40 18.69 -49.02 32.29
N LYS A 41 19.22 -48.19 33.19
CA LYS A 41 19.53 -48.54 34.59
C LYS A 41 18.27 -49.00 35.34
N LYS A 42 17.15 -48.29 35.22
CA LYS A 42 15.86 -48.69 35.84
C LYS A 42 15.36 -50.05 35.33
N THR A 43 15.58 -50.34 34.05
CA THR A 43 15.20 -51.63 33.44
C THR A 43 16.12 -52.76 33.92
N ILE A 44 17.43 -52.50 33.92
CA ILE A 44 18.46 -53.45 34.37
C ILE A 44 18.32 -53.75 35.88
N SER A 45 17.99 -52.76 36.71
CA SER A 45 17.81 -52.98 38.15
C SER A 45 16.60 -53.87 38.45
N ILE A 46 15.50 -53.75 37.68
CA ILE A 46 14.34 -54.65 37.76
C ILE A 46 14.73 -56.06 37.31
N ILE A 47 15.50 -56.20 36.23
CA ILE A 47 16.00 -57.50 35.75
C ILE A 47 16.93 -58.16 36.77
N ASN A 48 17.87 -57.40 37.36
CA ASN A 48 18.78 -57.87 38.38
C ASN A 48 18.02 -58.26 39.67
N PHE A 49 16.98 -57.51 40.07
CA PHE A 49 16.11 -57.85 41.20
C PHE A 49 15.34 -59.16 40.96
N LEU A 50 14.76 -59.34 39.78
CA LEU A 50 14.04 -60.56 39.40
C LEU A 50 14.99 -61.76 39.23
N GLY A 51 16.17 -61.54 38.65
CA GLY A 51 17.22 -62.56 38.45
C GLY A 51 17.82 -63.07 39.75
N ASN A 52 18.10 -62.18 40.72
CA ASN A 52 18.55 -62.54 42.06
C ASN A 52 17.49 -63.34 42.84
N LYS A 53 16.19 -63.07 42.61
CA LYS A 53 15.09 -63.81 43.25
C LYS A 53 14.83 -65.19 42.62
N LEU A 54 15.29 -65.41 41.39
CA LEU A 54 15.15 -66.66 40.64
C LEU A 54 16.45 -67.48 40.54
N GLY A 55 17.51 -67.08 41.25
CA GLY A 55 18.77 -67.83 41.33
C GLY A 55 19.63 -67.85 40.06
N LYS A 56 19.40 -66.93 39.11
CA LYS A 56 20.24 -66.79 37.90
C LYS A 56 21.30 -65.69 38.13
N GLY A 57 22.53 -66.10 38.43
CA GLY A 57 23.64 -65.24 38.88
C GLY A 57 24.32 -64.33 37.83
N SER A 58 23.63 -63.89 36.79
CA SER A 58 24.19 -62.89 35.86
C SER A 58 23.70 -61.50 36.23
N VAL A 59 24.49 -60.77 37.03
CA VAL A 59 24.27 -59.34 37.31
C VAL A 59 24.69 -58.56 36.06
N LEU A 60 23.73 -57.93 35.39
CA LEU A 60 24.04 -57.02 34.28
C LEU A 60 24.68 -55.75 34.83
N GLN A 61 25.79 -55.31 34.23
CA GLN A 61 26.47 -54.07 34.61
C GLN A 61 25.56 -52.86 34.34
N GLU A 62 25.35 -52.05 35.38
CA GLU A 62 24.62 -50.80 35.26
C GLU A 62 25.49 -49.75 34.54
N PRO A 63 24.91 -48.96 33.61
CA PRO A 63 25.67 -47.91 32.94
C PRO A 63 26.08 -46.80 33.92
N GLU A 64 27.32 -46.34 33.81
CA GLU A 64 27.79 -45.15 34.51
C GLU A 64 27.25 -43.90 33.79
N VAL A 65 26.49 -43.08 34.52
CA VAL A 65 25.85 -41.87 33.98
C VAL A 65 26.76 -40.68 34.27
N LYS A 66 27.35 -40.11 33.23
CA LYS A 66 28.09 -38.86 33.33
C LYS A 66 27.12 -37.69 33.13
N GLU A 67 26.99 -36.84 34.13
CA GLU A 67 26.07 -35.70 34.08
C GLU A 67 26.61 -34.62 33.11
N ILE A 68 25.68 -33.90 32.47
CA ILE A 68 26.00 -32.89 31.43
C ILE A 68 26.93 -31.80 31.96
N TRP A 69 26.81 -31.43 33.24
CA TRP A 69 27.66 -30.44 33.87
C TRP A 69 29.12 -30.86 33.97
N THR A 70 29.39 -32.15 34.18
CA THR A 70 30.77 -32.67 34.16
C THR A 70 31.37 -32.53 32.76
N LEU A 71 30.58 -32.76 31.71
CA LEU A 71 31.04 -32.58 30.33
C LEU A 71 31.32 -31.10 30.01
N ILE A 72 30.48 -30.19 30.52
CA ILE A 72 30.69 -28.74 30.38
C ILE A 72 32.00 -28.31 31.06
N GLU A 73 32.24 -28.73 32.31
CA GLU A 73 33.46 -28.35 33.03
C GLU A 73 34.72 -28.94 32.38
N GLU A 74 34.70 -30.20 31.95
CA GLU A 74 35.81 -30.78 31.18
C GLU A 74 36.08 -30.00 29.89
N LYS A 75 35.02 -29.54 29.23
CA LYS A 75 35.17 -28.73 28.03
C LYS A 75 35.75 -27.36 28.32
N LYS A 76 35.39 -26.73 29.43
CA LYS A 76 36.00 -25.48 29.88
C LYS A 76 37.50 -25.66 30.15
N GLU A 77 37.89 -26.73 30.83
CA GLU A 77 39.31 -27.02 31.08
C GLU A 77 40.09 -27.25 29.78
N GLU A 78 39.50 -27.94 28.80
CA GLU A 78 40.09 -28.08 27.45
C GLU A 78 40.30 -26.70 26.79
N LEU A 79 39.28 -25.85 26.81
CA LEU A 79 39.27 -24.55 26.15
C LEU A 79 40.16 -23.51 26.84
N ARG A 80 40.49 -23.66 28.14
CA ARG A 80 41.48 -22.81 28.84
C ARG A 80 42.88 -22.91 28.24
N GLY A 81 43.18 -23.98 27.51
CA GLY A 81 44.43 -24.12 26.77
C GLY A 81 44.48 -23.34 25.46
N CYS A 82 43.34 -22.79 24.99
CA CYS A 82 43.25 -22.06 23.74
C CYS A 82 43.54 -20.56 23.91
N ASN A 83 44.12 -19.95 22.89
CA ASN A 83 44.23 -18.49 22.78
C ASN A 83 42.96 -17.87 22.17
N ARG A 84 42.84 -16.54 22.18
CA ARG A 84 41.68 -15.82 21.62
C ARG A 84 41.37 -16.17 20.17
N GLU A 85 42.37 -16.26 19.30
CA GLU A 85 42.17 -16.55 17.88
C GLU A 85 41.58 -17.96 17.70
N GLU A 86 42.09 -18.95 18.44
CA GLU A 86 41.57 -20.32 18.44
C GLU A 86 40.13 -20.40 18.99
N LEU A 87 39.80 -19.59 20.01
CA LEU A 87 38.44 -19.50 20.55
C LEU A 87 37.47 -18.88 19.52
N ASP A 88 37.89 -17.82 18.83
CA ASP A 88 37.07 -17.16 17.81
C ASP A 88 36.84 -18.09 16.59
N GLU A 89 37.85 -18.84 16.16
CA GLU A 89 37.71 -19.87 15.11
C GLU A 89 36.74 -20.98 15.52
N ARG A 90 36.85 -21.49 16.76
CA ARG A 90 35.91 -22.48 17.30
C ARG A 90 34.49 -21.94 17.38
N LEU A 91 34.33 -20.69 17.79
CA LEU A 91 33.02 -20.04 17.87
C LEU A 91 32.39 -19.97 16.48
N ASN A 92 33.14 -19.49 15.49
CA ASN A 92 32.66 -19.42 14.12
C ASN A 92 32.20 -20.80 13.62
N LYS A 93 33.05 -21.82 13.81
CA LYS A 93 32.74 -23.20 13.40
C LYS A 93 31.46 -23.73 14.06
N VAL A 94 31.31 -23.59 15.37
CA VAL A 94 30.12 -24.11 16.07
C VAL A 94 28.84 -23.36 15.68
N LEU A 95 28.94 -22.06 15.38
CA LEU A 95 27.80 -21.29 14.89
C LEU A 95 27.38 -21.77 13.50
N LEU A 96 28.32 -21.98 12.57
CA LEU A 96 28.03 -22.53 11.23
C LEU A 96 27.36 -23.90 11.30
N GLU A 97 27.87 -24.80 12.14
CA GLU A 97 27.28 -26.12 12.35
C GLU A 97 25.83 -26.05 12.86
N LYS A 98 25.52 -25.05 13.70
CA LYS A 98 24.19 -24.89 14.32
C LYS A 98 23.21 -24.11 13.45
N THR A 99 23.65 -23.14 12.67
CA THR A 99 22.77 -22.37 11.77
C THR A 99 22.45 -23.14 10.49
N LYS A 100 23.23 -24.19 10.17
CA LYS A 100 23.08 -25.02 8.95
C LYS A 100 23.18 -24.18 7.67
N ASN A 101 24.10 -23.23 7.68
CA ASN A 101 24.34 -22.40 6.52
C ASN A 101 25.08 -23.22 5.46
N ASP A 102 24.41 -23.51 4.34
CA ASP A 102 24.98 -24.24 3.20
C ASP A 102 25.83 -23.33 2.29
N THR A 103 25.97 -22.04 2.64
CA THR A 103 26.77 -21.07 1.88
C THR A 103 28.25 -21.31 2.13
N ASP A 104 29.04 -21.37 1.05
CA ASP A 104 30.49 -21.41 1.15
C ASP A 104 31.03 -20.09 1.73
N ASN A 105 31.71 -20.15 2.87
CA ASN A 105 32.32 -19.01 3.58
C ASN A 105 31.35 -17.83 3.83
N PRO A 106 30.32 -18.00 4.68
CA PRO A 106 29.36 -16.94 4.96
C PRO A 106 30.00 -15.77 5.71
N THR A 107 29.45 -14.58 5.51
CA THR A 107 29.90 -13.35 6.17
C THR A 107 29.50 -13.33 7.65
N GLU A 108 30.23 -12.56 8.48
CA GLU A 108 29.85 -12.34 9.89
C GLU A 108 28.41 -11.79 10.03
N ASP A 109 27.99 -10.94 9.09
CA ASP A 109 26.63 -10.37 9.08
C ASP A 109 25.59 -11.46 8.81
N LEU A 110 25.82 -12.36 7.84
CA LEU A 110 24.93 -13.49 7.55
C LEU A 110 24.81 -14.47 8.73
N ILE A 111 25.93 -14.83 9.36
CA ILE A 111 25.91 -15.71 10.55
C ILE A 111 25.16 -15.02 11.70
N SER A 112 25.42 -13.72 11.91
CA SER A 112 24.75 -12.94 12.94
C SER A 112 23.23 -12.90 12.72
N MET A 113 22.78 -12.76 11.47
CA MET A 113 21.38 -12.81 11.09
C MET A 113 20.72 -14.12 11.48
N GLU A 114 21.34 -15.25 11.12
CA GLU A 114 20.80 -16.57 11.43
C GLU A 114 20.70 -16.84 12.93
N VAL A 115 21.71 -16.39 13.69
CA VAL A 115 21.72 -16.49 15.16
C VAL A 115 20.61 -15.62 15.78
N ILE A 116 20.50 -14.36 15.37
CA ILE A 116 19.49 -13.41 15.87
C ILE A 116 18.08 -13.93 15.54
N ASP A 117 17.82 -14.31 14.29
CA ASP A 117 16.52 -14.83 13.87
C ASP A 117 16.19 -16.18 14.51
N GLY A 118 17.20 -17.03 14.71
CA GLY A 118 17.09 -18.24 15.49
C GLY A 118 16.59 -17.93 16.91
N ALA A 119 17.31 -17.08 17.63
CA ALA A 119 16.95 -16.66 18.98
C ALA A 119 15.54 -16.01 19.03
N PHE A 120 15.23 -15.14 18.08
CA PHE A 120 13.98 -14.38 18.05
C PHE A 120 12.73 -15.28 17.95
N LYS A 121 12.86 -16.44 17.29
CA LYS A 121 11.78 -17.46 17.20
C LYS A 121 11.30 -17.99 18.56
N LEU A 122 12.03 -17.78 19.66
CA LEU A 122 11.57 -18.14 21.01
C LEU A 122 10.37 -17.30 21.48
N TYR A 123 10.23 -16.07 20.98
CA TYR A 123 9.30 -15.09 21.54
C TYR A 123 7.94 -15.07 20.82
N LYS A 124 7.75 -15.88 19.77
CA LYS A 124 6.48 -16.05 19.02
C LYS A 124 5.79 -14.72 18.65
N THR A 125 6.57 -13.71 18.32
CA THR A 125 6.07 -12.40 17.86
C THR A 125 6.06 -12.37 16.33
N ASN A 126 5.01 -11.77 15.75
CA ASN A 126 4.86 -11.57 14.30
C ASN A 126 5.38 -10.18 13.86
N GLN A 127 6.24 -9.55 14.65
CA GLN A 127 6.76 -8.23 14.33
C GLN A 127 7.86 -8.33 13.27
N TYR A 128 7.66 -7.62 12.16
CA TYR A 128 8.71 -7.30 11.21
C TYR A 128 9.65 -6.30 11.88
N LEU A 129 10.85 -6.75 12.24
CA LEU A 129 11.85 -5.95 12.93
C LEU A 129 13.18 -6.07 12.19
N THR A 130 13.96 -5.00 12.23
CA THR A 130 15.35 -5.06 11.78
C THR A 130 16.17 -6.03 12.64
N PRO A 131 17.32 -6.49 12.15
CA PRO A 131 18.22 -7.34 12.92
C PRO A 131 18.65 -6.74 14.25
N SER A 132 18.98 -5.44 14.27
CA SER A 132 19.39 -4.77 15.51
C SER A 132 18.23 -4.62 16.48
N GLN A 133 17.01 -4.33 15.98
CA GLN A 133 15.80 -4.29 16.81
C GLN A 133 15.47 -5.66 17.42
N LYS A 134 15.63 -6.76 16.65
CA LYS A 134 15.50 -8.12 17.17
C LYS A 134 16.53 -8.40 18.25
N ALA A 135 17.78 -8.02 18.04
CA ALA A 135 18.86 -8.19 19.03
C ALA A 135 18.57 -7.44 20.33
N ASP A 136 18.11 -6.19 20.25
CA ASP A 136 17.73 -5.37 21.39
C ASP A 136 16.52 -5.97 22.14
N TYR A 137 15.53 -6.47 21.40
CA TYR A 137 14.40 -7.19 21.97
C TYR A 137 14.84 -8.45 22.73
N ILE A 138 15.71 -9.26 22.13
CA ILE A 138 16.28 -10.46 22.75
C ILE A 138 17.04 -10.07 24.02
N TYR A 139 17.87 -9.03 23.97
CA TYR A 139 18.62 -8.53 25.11
C TYR A 139 17.68 -8.16 26.27
N ILE A 140 16.63 -7.37 26.01
CA ILE A 140 15.65 -6.98 27.04
C ILE A 140 14.95 -8.21 27.60
N LYS A 141 14.42 -9.11 26.75
CA LYS A 141 13.66 -10.28 27.20
C LYS A 141 14.50 -11.31 27.94
N TYR A 142 15.73 -11.52 27.50
CA TYR A 142 16.66 -12.39 28.18
C TYR A 142 17.07 -11.79 29.53
N HIS A 143 17.29 -10.48 29.60
CA HIS A 143 17.59 -9.78 30.85
C HIS A 143 16.41 -9.85 31.85
N GLU A 144 15.17 -9.59 31.41
CA GLU A 144 13.95 -9.76 32.21
C GLU A 144 13.86 -11.19 32.80
N LYS A 145 14.16 -12.21 31.98
CA LYS A 145 14.17 -13.62 32.39
C LYS A 145 15.21 -13.88 33.48
N LEU A 146 16.42 -13.35 33.34
CA LEU A 146 17.48 -13.44 34.36
C LEU A 146 17.04 -12.77 35.67
N SER A 147 16.50 -11.55 35.60
CA SER A 147 16.04 -10.81 36.78
C SER A 147 14.84 -11.48 37.48
N GLY A 148 13.93 -12.08 36.72
CA GLY A 148 12.79 -12.83 37.26
C GLY A 148 13.23 -14.09 38.02
N LYS A 149 14.21 -14.83 37.49
CA LYS A 149 14.71 -16.07 38.10
C LYS A 149 15.79 -15.88 39.17
N ALA A 150 16.47 -14.72 39.19
CA ALA A 150 17.32 -14.32 40.32
C ALA A 150 16.55 -14.26 41.66
N LYS A 151 15.21 -14.17 41.62
CA LYS A 151 14.34 -14.27 42.81
C LYS A 151 14.05 -15.71 43.26
N GLU A 152 14.36 -16.74 42.46
CA GLU A 152 13.98 -18.13 42.75
C GLU A 152 15.17 -19.08 43.02
N TYR A 153 16.38 -18.83 42.52
CA TYR A 153 17.56 -19.66 42.85
C TYR A 153 18.86 -18.85 42.90
N ILE A 154 19.49 -18.84 44.08
CA ILE A 154 20.87 -18.39 44.31
C ILE A 154 21.77 -19.56 43.90
N ASN A 155 22.25 -19.58 42.66
CA ASN A 155 23.47 -20.28 42.26
C ASN A 155 23.94 -19.64 40.95
N GLU A 156 25.19 -19.18 40.94
CA GLU A 156 25.81 -18.27 39.97
C GLU A 156 26.08 -18.90 38.59
N MET A 157 25.11 -19.59 37.97
CA MET A 157 25.27 -20.17 36.64
C MET A 157 24.24 -19.65 35.61
N PRO A 158 24.68 -19.33 34.38
CA PRO A 158 23.84 -18.68 33.38
C PRO A 158 22.81 -19.63 32.74
N PHE A 159 21.69 -19.02 32.38
CA PHE A 159 20.41 -19.65 32.12
C PHE A 159 20.33 -20.42 30.79
N VAL A 160 20.47 -21.75 30.84
CA VAL A 160 19.87 -22.66 29.86
C VAL A 160 18.92 -23.56 30.65
N ASP A 161 17.64 -23.66 30.24
CA ASP A 161 16.65 -24.42 31.02
C ASP A 161 16.82 -25.93 30.75
N LEU A 162 17.94 -26.47 31.23
CA LEU A 162 18.29 -27.89 31.16
C LEU A 162 17.25 -28.75 31.87
N GLN A 163 16.60 -28.22 32.90
CA GLN A 163 15.54 -28.91 33.62
C GLN A 163 14.29 -29.06 32.74
N GLU A 164 13.78 -27.96 32.16
CA GLU A 164 12.68 -27.99 31.21
C GLU A 164 13.00 -28.90 30.01
N THR A 165 14.23 -28.80 29.49
CA THR A 165 14.71 -29.65 28.41
C THR A 165 14.70 -31.14 28.78
N THR A 166 15.17 -31.48 29.98
CA THR A 166 15.18 -32.87 30.46
C THR A 166 13.76 -33.40 30.61
N GLN A 167 12.85 -32.57 31.12
CA GLN A 167 11.42 -32.90 31.23
C GLN A 167 10.78 -33.13 29.86
N ASP A 168 11.05 -32.26 28.87
CA ASP A 168 10.56 -32.41 27.50
C ASP A 168 11.02 -33.75 26.88
N ILE A 169 12.28 -34.15 27.09
CA ILE A 169 12.81 -35.43 26.60
C ILE A 169 12.17 -36.61 27.34
N GLU A 170 12.03 -36.53 28.66
CA GLU A 170 11.41 -37.58 29.47
C GLU A 170 9.95 -37.79 29.08
N GLU A 171 9.19 -36.72 28.83
CA GLU A 171 7.80 -36.80 28.35
C GLU A 171 7.72 -37.50 26.99
N ILE A 172 8.57 -37.10 26.04
CA ILE A 172 8.63 -37.74 24.71
C ILE A 172 8.92 -39.24 24.85
N ILE A 173 9.91 -39.62 25.67
CA ILE A 173 10.25 -41.03 25.90
C ILE A 173 9.10 -41.76 26.59
N ASN A 174 8.43 -41.16 27.57
CA ASN A 174 7.35 -41.81 28.31
C ASN A 174 6.13 -42.10 27.41
N ASN A 175 5.84 -41.22 26.46
CA ASN A 175 4.72 -41.33 25.52
C ASN A 175 4.95 -42.34 24.37
N MET A 176 6.16 -42.86 24.21
CA MET A 176 6.46 -43.91 23.22
C MET A 176 5.95 -45.29 23.66
N ASP A 177 5.50 -46.12 22.71
CA ASP A 177 5.25 -47.54 22.96
C ASP A 177 6.55 -48.35 23.12
N ASP A 178 6.47 -49.62 23.55
CA ASP A 178 7.66 -50.44 23.83
C ASP A 178 8.52 -50.72 22.58
N LYS A 179 7.91 -50.77 21.39
CA LYS A 179 8.63 -50.96 20.13
C LYS A 179 9.37 -49.68 19.75
N GLN A 180 8.70 -48.54 19.85
CA GLN A 180 9.26 -47.20 19.63
C GLN A 180 10.38 -46.90 20.63
N LYS A 181 10.21 -47.20 21.91
CA LYS A 181 11.26 -47.08 22.93
C LYS A 181 12.49 -47.90 22.58
N LYS A 182 12.30 -49.14 22.12
CA LYS A 182 13.40 -50.02 21.73
C LYS A 182 14.14 -49.50 20.49
N GLU A 183 13.41 -49.04 19.48
CA GLU A 183 13.98 -48.46 18.26
C GLU A 183 14.69 -47.12 18.54
N PHE A 184 14.09 -46.25 19.34
CA PHE A 184 14.66 -44.97 19.80
C PHE A 184 15.97 -45.17 20.56
N VAL A 185 16.05 -46.21 21.41
CA VAL A 185 17.26 -46.53 22.18
C VAL A 185 18.37 -47.17 21.33
N GLN A 186 18.04 -47.71 20.15
CA GLN A 186 18.98 -48.44 19.28
C GLN A 186 19.42 -47.66 18.04
N SER A 187 18.68 -46.61 17.63
CA SER A 187 18.96 -45.83 16.42
C SER A 187 19.21 -44.35 16.71
N ILE A 188 20.44 -43.90 16.40
CA ILE A 188 20.85 -42.49 16.50
C ILE A 188 20.02 -41.60 15.58
N GLU A 189 19.59 -42.09 14.41
CA GLU A 189 18.80 -41.31 13.46
C GLU A 189 17.35 -41.09 13.94
N VAL A 190 16.72 -42.13 14.49
CA VAL A 190 15.38 -42.04 15.06
C VAL A 190 15.37 -41.12 16.27
N GLU A 191 16.42 -41.18 17.10
CA GLU A 191 16.63 -40.27 18.23
C GLU A 191 16.71 -38.80 17.77
N LYS A 192 17.55 -38.53 16.75
CA LYS A 192 17.70 -37.19 16.14
C LYS A 192 16.40 -36.63 15.60
N PHE A 193 15.65 -37.45 14.87
CA PHE A 193 14.39 -37.03 14.28
C PHE A 193 13.33 -36.73 15.35
N THR A 194 13.19 -37.60 16.34
CA THR A 194 12.17 -37.49 17.38
C THR A 194 12.39 -36.27 18.29
N LEU A 195 13.65 -35.97 18.63
CA LEU A 195 13.99 -34.88 19.54
C LEU A 195 14.32 -33.56 18.83
N LEU A 196 14.12 -33.47 17.51
CA LEU A 196 14.49 -32.31 16.69
C LEU A 196 13.95 -30.97 17.21
N ASN A 197 12.71 -30.94 17.70
CA ASN A 197 12.08 -29.73 18.21
C ASN A 197 12.68 -29.28 19.56
N VAL A 198 13.04 -30.23 20.43
CA VAL A 198 13.74 -29.95 21.69
C VAL A 198 15.10 -29.33 21.39
N TRP A 199 15.82 -29.83 20.38
CA TRP A 199 17.14 -29.30 20.01
C TRP A 199 17.08 -27.93 19.37
N LYS A 200 16.12 -27.71 18.47
CA LYS A 200 15.86 -26.36 17.95
C LYS A 200 15.57 -25.38 19.09
N LYS A 201 14.86 -25.78 20.14
CA LYS A 201 14.60 -24.93 21.31
C LYS A 201 15.91 -24.61 22.06
N ILE A 202 16.78 -25.60 22.30
CA ILE A 202 18.08 -25.40 22.95
C ILE A 202 19.00 -24.48 22.15
N ASP A 203 19.17 -24.73 20.85
CA ASP A 203 20.02 -23.89 20.00
C ASP A 203 19.57 -22.44 20.04
N ARG A 204 18.25 -22.19 19.97
CA ARG A 204 17.70 -20.84 20.07
C ARG A 204 17.91 -20.22 21.46
N GLN A 205 17.90 -21.01 22.54
CA GLN A 205 18.21 -20.52 23.90
C GLN A 205 19.69 -20.10 24.00
N HIS A 206 20.60 -20.88 23.43
CA HIS A 206 22.02 -20.51 23.36
C HIS A 206 22.23 -19.26 22.51
N PHE A 207 21.58 -19.18 21.35
CA PHE A 207 21.61 -17.98 20.53
C PHE A 207 21.08 -16.76 21.28
N ALA A 208 19.99 -16.89 22.03
CA ALA A 208 19.45 -15.78 22.83
C ALA A 208 20.44 -15.30 23.90
N ARG A 209 21.14 -16.22 24.57
CA ARG A 209 22.22 -15.88 25.50
C ARG A 209 23.38 -15.18 24.80
N LEU A 210 23.81 -15.71 23.65
CA LEU A 210 24.93 -15.17 22.88
C LEU A 210 24.63 -13.74 22.40
N VAL A 211 23.44 -13.52 21.86
CA VAL A 211 22.95 -12.20 21.46
C VAL A 211 22.89 -11.26 22.67
N TRP A 212 22.34 -11.71 23.81
CA TRP A 212 22.33 -10.90 25.03
C TRP A 212 23.74 -10.48 25.47
N MET A 213 24.72 -11.38 25.45
CA MET A 213 26.11 -11.06 25.79
C MET A 213 26.72 -10.08 24.80
N ALA A 214 26.52 -10.31 23.50
CA ALA A 214 27.02 -9.43 22.45
C ALA A 214 26.47 -8.01 22.60
N VAL A 215 25.14 -7.88 22.75
CA VAL A 215 24.48 -6.57 22.95
C VAL A 215 24.97 -5.90 24.23
N LYS A 216 25.08 -6.64 25.34
CA LYS A 216 25.61 -6.14 26.62
C LYS A 216 27.03 -5.58 26.46
N ALA A 217 27.93 -6.34 25.85
CA ALA A 217 29.34 -5.97 25.66
C ALA A 217 29.54 -4.82 24.65
N TYR A 218 28.61 -4.69 23.69
CA TYR A 218 28.64 -3.60 22.72
C TYR A 218 28.22 -2.25 23.32
N GLY A 219 27.38 -2.25 24.36
CA GLY A 219 26.90 -1.04 25.03
C GLY A 219 25.43 -1.07 25.46
N GLY A 220 24.78 -2.24 25.41
CA GLY A 220 23.39 -2.45 25.84
C GLY A 220 22.33 -2.23 24.76
N ARG A 221 22.73 -1.84 23.54
CA ARG A 221 21.84 -1.72 22.36
C ARG A 221 22.63 -1.81 21.06
N PHE A 222 22.07 -2.43 20.03
CA PHE A 222 22.58 -2.44 18.65
C PHE A 222 21.91 -1.38 17.78
N THR A 223 20.64 -1.05 18.02
CA THR A 223 19.98 0.05 17.29
C THR A 223 20.71 1.37 17.53
N PRO A 224 20.88 2.22 16.50
CA PRO A 224 21.50 3.53 16.67
C PRO A 224 20.63 4.39 17.59
N LYS A 225 21.28 5.18 18.45
CA LYS A 225 20.51 6.19 19.19
C LYS A 225 20.01 7.27 18.22
N GLU A 226 18.84 7.82 18.49
CA GLU A 226 18.23 8.85 17.63
C GLU A 226 19.20 10.01 17.39
N GLU A 227 19.99 10.40 18.39
CA GLU A 227 20.94 11.53 18.28
C GLU A 227 22.07 11.30 17.25
N LEU A 228 22.23 10.07 16.77
CA LEU A 228 23.18 9.73 15.72
C LEU A 228 22.56 9.80 14.31
N LEU A 229 21.25 9.96 14.19
CA LEU A 229 20.55 9.91 12.91
C LEU A 229 20.47 11.31 12.26
N PRO A 230 20.54 11.39 10.91
CA PRO A 230 20.68 12.67 10.22
C PRO A 230 19.46 13.60 10.31
N SER A 231 18.26 13.08 10.59
CA SER A 231 17.06 13.91 10.82
C SER A 231 16.86 14.32 12.27
N PHE A 232 17.68 13.83 13.19
CA PHE A 232 17.58 14.24 14.58
C PHE A 232 17.96 15.71 14.74
N VAL A 233 17.17 16.41 15.53
CA VAL A 233 17.35 17.82 15.85
C VAL A 233 17.04 18.05 17.31
N GLU A 234 17.80 18.95 17.94
CA GLU A 234 17.49 19.39 19.30
C GLU A 234 16.19 20.21 19.34
N ASN A 235 15.50 20.19 20.48
CA ASN A 235 14.15 20.71 20.68
C ASN A 235 13.85 22.09 20.05
N GLU A 236 14.81 23.03 20.07
CA GLU A 236 14.59 24.37 19.51
C GLU A 236 14.41 24.37 17.98
N LYS A 237 15.17 23.52 17.27
CA LYS A 237 15.07 23.37 15.82
C LYS A 237 13.92 22.45 15.40
N GLU A 238 13.52 21.54 16.28
CA GLU A 238 12.36 20.68 16.08
C GLU A 238 11.08 21.50 15.88
N VAL A 239 10.87 22.54 16.69
CA VAL A 239 9.71 23.43 16.57
C VAL A 239 9.67 24.13 15.20
N GLU A 240 10.81 24.59 14.70
CA GLU A 240 10.88 25.23 13.37
C GLU A 240 10.54 24.26 12.24
N ILE A 241 11.08 23.04 12.30
CA ILE A 241 10.81 21.98 11.30
C ILE A 241 9.34 21.59 11.34
N GLU A 242 8.75 21.46 12.53
CA GLU A 242 7.35 21.08 12.68
C GLU A 242 6.41 22.18 12.18
N GLN A 243 6.77 23.46 12.36
CA GLN A 243 6.07 24.58 11.76
C GLN A 243 6.11 24.52 10.23
N LYS A 244 7.29 24.34 9.62
CA LYS A 244 7.43 24.20 8.16
C LYS A 244 6.64 23.01 7.62
N ASN A 245 6.65 21.87 8.31
CA ASN A 245 5.85 20.69 7.95
C ASN A 245 4.35 20.97 8.00
N SER A 246 3.90 21.67 9.04
CA SER A 246 2.50 22.08 9.21
C SER A 246 2.05 23.05 8.11
N GLU A 247 2.88 24.02 7.77
CA GLU A 247 2.66 24.97 6.67
C GLU A 247 2.55 24.24 5.32
N LEU A 248 3.48 23.33 5.01
CA LEU A 248 3.40 22.51 3.80
C LEU A 248 2.10 21.70 3.76
N LYS A 249 1.72 21.05 4.87
CA LYS A 249 0.48 20.27 4.97
C LYS A 249 -0.77 21.14 4.83
N LYS A 250 -0.72 22.40 5.28
CA LYS A 250 -1.79 23.37 5.10
C LYS A 250 -1.88 23.79 3.63
N SER A 251 -0.77 24.18 3.01
CA SER A 251 -0.74 24.57 1.60
C SER A 251 -1.17 23.44 0.65
N LYS A 252 -0.82 22.17 0.94
CA LYS A 252 -1.33 21.00 0.20
C LYS A 252 -2.86 20.85 0.29
N ARG A 253 -3.44 21.09 1.48
CA ARG A 253 -4.90 21.06 1.68
C ARG A 253 -5.60 22.17 0.89
N GLU A 254 -5.08 23.40 0.95
CA GLU A 254 -5.59 24.53 0.18
C GLU A 254 -5.54 24.27 -1.34
N LEU A 255 -4.43 23.69 -1.83
CA LEU A 255 -4.29 23.29 -3.23
C LEU A 255 -5.36 22.25 -3.65
N PHE A 256 -5.62 21.26 -2.80
CA PHE A 256 -6.66 20.27 -3.04
C PHE A 256 -8.06 20.89 -3.06
N GLU A 257 -8.36 21.81 -2.14
CA GLU A 257 -9.63 22.55 -2.13
C GLU A 257 -9.82 23.41 -3.39
N LEU A 258 -8.78 24.11 -3.85
CA LEU A 258 -8.80 24.87 -5.10
C LEU A 258 -9.08 23.96 -6.31
N LYS A 259 -8.42 22.80 -6.37
CA LYS A 259 -8.66 21.81 -7.43
C LYS A 259 -10.13 21.36 -7.48
N ASN A 260 -10.73 21.10 -6.32
CA ASN A 260 -12.14 20.69 -6.24
C ASN A 260 -13.10 21.82 -6.66
N LYS A 261 -12.80 23.07 -6.27
CA LYS A 261 -13.57 24.25 -6.70
C LYS A 261 -13.50 24.43 -8.22
N MET A 262 -12.31 24.30 -8.81
CA MET A 262 -12.12 24.37 -10.27
C MET A 262 -12.93 23.32 -11.01
N GLU A 263 -12.90 22.06 -10.55
CA GLU A 263 -13.67 20.98 -11.18
C GLU A 263 -15.18 21.21 -11.07
N SER A 264 -15.66 21.74 -9.93
CA SER A 264 -17.06 22.14 -9.78
C SER A 264 -17.46 23.26 -10.75
N CYS A 265 -16.62 24.30 -10.91
CA CYS A 265 -16.88 25.38 -11.87
C CYS A 265 -16.89 24.87 -13.31
N LYS A 266 -15.98 23.98 -13.67
CA LYS A 266 -15.94 23.33 -14.99
C LYS A 266 -17.24 22.57 -15.28
N ASN A 267 -17.74 21.79 -14.31
CA ASN A 267 -19.01 21.08 -14.44
C ASN A 267 -20.20 22.04 -14.61
N LYS A 268 -20.23 23.15 -13.87
CA LYS A 268 -21.24 24.20 -14.03
C LYS A 268 -21.19 24.84 -15.42
N LEU A 269 -20.00 25.14 -15.95
CA LEU A 269 -19.82 25.68 -17.30
C LEU A 269 -20.40 24.73 -18.35
N THR A 270 -20.11 23.41 -18.27
CA THR A 270 -20.68 22.43 -19.22
C THR A 270 -22.22 22.37 -19.17
N THR A 271 -22.80 22.55 -17.97
CA THR A 271 -24.25 22.58 -17.79
C THR A 271 -24.86 23.82 -18.43
N ILE A 272 -24.26 24.99 -18.21
CA ILE A 272 -24.68 26.26 -18.80
C ILE A 272 -24.59 26.20 -20.34
N GLU A 273 -23.51 25.67 -20.90
CA GLU A 273 -23.35 25.48 -22.34
C GLU A 273 -24.44 24.59 -22.94
N SER A 274 -24.81 23.51 -22.25
CA SER A 274 -25.92 22.63 -22.66
C SER A 274 -27.25 23.36 -22.66
N ASN A 275 -27.52 24.17 -21.64
CA ASN A 275 -28.74 24.97 -21.54
C ASN A 275 -28.80 26.04 -22.64
N LEU A 276 -27.70 26.76 -22.91
CA LEU A 276 -27.61 27.71 -24.02
C LEU A 276 -27.91 27.05 -25.37
N LYS A 277 -27.40 25.84 -25.60
CA LYS A 277 -27.70 25.09 -26.84
C LYS A 277 -29.20 24.77 -26.96
N LYS A 278 -29.83 24.31 -25.88
CA LYS A 278 -31.28 24.01 -25.86
C LYS A 278 -32.12 25.25 -26.14
N GLU A 279 -31.84 26.35 -25.46
CA GLU A 279 -32.59 27.60 -25.62
C GLU A 279 -32.43 28.16 -27.05
N ASN A 280 -31.23 28.11 -27.62
CA ASN A 280 -30.99 28.52 -29.01
C ASN A 280 -31.75 27.67 -30.04
N ILE A 281 -31.91 26.36 -29.81
CA ILE A 281 -32.71 25.49 -30.70
C ILE A 281 -34.16 25.96 -30.70
N VAL A 282 -34.73 26.24 -29.52
CA VAL A 282 -36.12 26.70 -29.40
C VAL A 282 -36.30 28.05 -30.08
N LEU A 283 -35.39 28.99 -29.84
CA LEU A 283 -35.40 30.32 -30.48
C LEU A 283 -35.36 30.21 -32.01
N ASN A 284 -34.42 29.44 -32.56
CA ASN A 284 -34.26 29.28 -34.01
C ASN A 284 -35.50 28.63 -34.65
N ASN A 285 -36.12 27.65 -33.97
CA ASN A 285 -37.36 27.03 -34.42
C ASN A 285 -38.52 28.03 -34.46
N ALA A 286 -38.66 28.88 -33.42
CA ALA A 286 -39.70 29.91 -33.37
C ALA A 286 -39.50 30.97 -34.45
N ILE A 287 -38.26 31.43 -34.69
CA ILE A 287 -37.93 32.37 -35.77
C ILE A 287 -38.29 31.77 -37.14
N ARG A 288 -37.95 30.50 -37.38
CA ARG A 288 -38.26 29.81 -38.63
C ARG A 288 -39.77 29.65 -38.84
N SER A 289 -40.48 29.24 -37.78
CA SER A 289 -41.94 29.07 -37.81
C SER A 289 -42.65 30.39 -38.08
N ARG A 290 -42.20 31.49 -37.44
CA ARG A 290 -42.74 32.83 -37.68
C ARG A 290 -42.55 33.26 -39.13
N LYS A 291 -41.31 33.11 -39.65
CA LYS A 291 -40.98 33.49 -41.03
C LYS A 291 -41.84 32.71 -42.04
N GLN A 292 -42.03 31.41 -41.83
CA GLN A 292 -42.89 30.61 -42.69
C GLN A 292 -44.35 31.09 -42.64
N ALA A 293 -44.88 31.38 -41.46
CA ALA A 293 -46.25 31.88 -41.32
C ALA A 293 -46.45 33.27 -41.96
N GLU A 294 -45.43 34.15 -41.90
CA GLU A 294 -45.41 35.43 -42.60
C GLU A 294 -45.42 35.25 -44.13
N GLU A 295 -44.63 34.32 -44.67
CA GLU A 295 -44.62 33.96 -46.09
C GLU A 295 -45.97 33.38 -46.54
N ASP A 296 -46.55 32.45 -45.76
CA ASP A 296 -47.85 31.85 -46.03
C ASP A 296 -48.97 32.91 -46.08
N LEU A 297 -48.94 33.91 -45.19
CA LEU A 297 -49.90 35.02 -45.20
C LEU A 297 -49.81 35.88 -46.46
N ILE A 298 -48.60 36.12 -46.96
CA ILE A 298 -48.39 36.86 -48.22
C ILE A 298 -49.01 36.08 -49.38
N ASP A 299 -48.83 34.77 -49.41
CA ASP A 299 -49.37 33.93 -50.48
C ASP A 299 -50.90 33.77 -50.39
N LEU A 300 -51.45 33.59 -49.18
CA LEU A 300 -52.89 33.64 -48.95
C LEU A 300 -53.50 34.96 -49.44
N GLY A 301 -52.85 36.10 -49.15
CA GLY A 301 -53.29 37.41 -49.63
C GLY A 301 -53.29 37.53 -51.16
N LYS A 302 -52.35 36.88 -51.87
CA LYS A 302 -52.37 36.83 -53.34
C LYS A 302 -53.53 35.99 -53.87
N ILE A 303 -53.87 34.89 -53.19
CA ILE A 303 -54.99 34.00 -53.57
C ILE A 303 -56.32 34.71 -53.31
N ASP A 304 -56.46 35.34 -52.14
CA ASP A 304 -57.63 36.13 -51.73
C ASP A 304 -57.99 37.19 -52.78
N ASN A 305 -57.02 38.04 -53.15
CA ASN A 305 -57.20 39.07 -54.18
C ASN A 305 -57.67 38.48 -55.54
N LYS A 306 -57.13 37.31 -55.92
CA LYS A 306 -57.55 36.63 -57.16
C LYS A 306 -59.00 36.12 -57.03
N LEU A 307 -59.36 35.51 -55.92
CA LEU A 307 -60.71 34.99 -55.68
C LEU A 307 -61.75 36.09 -55.53
N GLU A 308 -61.42 37.24 -54.93
CA GLU A 308 -62.30 38.41 -54.89
C GLU A 308 -62.60 38.94 -56.29
N THR A 309 -61.59 38.97 -57.18
CA THR A 309 -61.78 39.35 -58.58
C THR A 309 -62.71 38.38 -59.30
N VAL A 310 -62.51 37.07 -59.09
CA VAL A 310 -63.38 36.02 -59.66
C VAL A 310 -64.80 36.12 -59.10
N LYS A 311 -64.96 36.35 -57.79
CA LYS A 311 -66.25 36.55 -57.12
C LYS A 311 -67.03 37.70 -57.76
N LYS A 312 -66.39 38.86 -57.94
CA LYS A 312 -67.01 40.03 -58.55
C LYS A 312 -67.49 39.74 -59.97
N ASN A 313 -66.65 39.11 -60.80
CA ASN A 313 -67.03 38.71 -62.15
C ASN A 313 -68.23 37.73 -62.14
N ASN A 314 -68.24 36.78 -61.19
CA ASN A 314 -69.30 35.79 -61.07
C ASN A 314 -70.62 36.39 -60.56
N GLU A 315 -70.56 37.39 -59.67
CA GLU A 315 -71.71 38.19 -59.22
C GLU A 315 -72.30 39.03 -60.37
N GLU A 316 -71.45 39.63 -61.20
CA GLU A 316 -71.86 40.33 -62.43
C GLU A 316 -72.56 39.38 -63.42
N GLN A 317 -72.00 38.19 -63.64
CA GLN A 317 -72.62 37.15 -64.48
C GLN A 317 -73.96 36.66 -63.91
N LEU A 318 -74.05 36.41 -62.60
CA LEU A 318 -75.30 36.03 -61.93
C LEU A 318 -76.41 37.06 -62.14
N ASN A 319 -76.08 38.35 -62.05
CA ASN A 319 -77.03 39.43 -62.30
C ASN A 319 -77.45 39.47 -63.78
N GLN A 320 -76.51 39.29 -64.72
CA GLN A 320 -76.82 39.24 -66.15
C GLN A 320 -77.74 38.06 -66.53
N ILE A 321 -77.46 36.86 -66.03
CA ILE A 321 -78.30 35.67 -66.28
C ILE A 321 -79.71 35.90 -65.70
N LYS A 322 -79.81 36.50 -64.50
CA LYS A 322 -81.08 36.84 -63.87
C LYS A 322 -81.89 37.84 -64.71
N ASP A 323 -81.25 38.90 -65.21
CA ASP A 323 -81.86 39.89 -66.10
C ASP A 323 -82.31 39.27 -67.44
N GLN A 324 -81.61 38.25 -67.95
CA GLN A 324 -81.97 37.50 -69.14
C GLN A 324 -83.15 36.55 -68.90
N MET A 325 -83.17 35.86 -67.74
CA MET A 325 -84.29 35.01 -67.32
C MET A 325 -85.60 35.80 -67.20
N GLU A 326 -85.56 37.04 -66.72
CA GLU A 326 -86.73 37.93 -66.62
C GLU A 326 -87.30 38.34 -68.00
N LYS A 327 -86.51 38.21 -69.07
CA LYS A 327 -86.86 38.62 -70.45
C LYS A 327 -87.15 37.43 -71.39
N ALA A 328 -86.98 36.19 -70.94
CA ALA A 328 -87.15 35.00 -71.77
C ALA A 328 -88.61 34.82 -72.23
N ALA A 329 -88.82 34.61 -73.53
CA ALA A 329 -90.15 34.54 -74.14
C ALA A 329 -90.66 33.09 -74.36
N VAL A 330 -89.79 32.09 -74.21
CA VAL A 330 -90.08 30.67 -74.50
C VAL A 330 -89.51 29.77 -73.38
N LEU A 331 -90.24 28.71 -73.02
CA LEU A 331 -89.94 27.87 -71.85
C LEU A 331 -88.56 27.18 -71.92
N GLU A 332 -88.16 26.70 -73.10
CA GLU A 332 -86.87 26.01 -73.30
C GLU A 332 -85.65 26.93 -73.09
N GLU A 333 -85.76 28.22 -73.42
CA GLU A 333 -84.71 29.23 -73.20
C GLU A 333 -84.55 29.55 -71.70
N TYR A 334 -85.68 29.60 -70.98
CA TYR A 334 -85.70 29.79 -69.53
C TYR A 334 -85.06 28.61 -68.78
N ASP A 335 -85.32 27.37 -69.20
CA ASP A 335 -84.76 26.17 -68.57
C ASP A 335 -83.22 26.12 -68.72
N VAL A 336 -82.68 26.49 -69.88
CA VAL A 336 -81.22 26.59 -70.11
C VAL A 336 -80.60 27.66 -69.21
N LEU A 337 -81.18 28.86 -69.17
CA LEU A 337 -80.71 29.95 -68.30
C LEU A 337 -80.82 29.60 -66.82
N MET A 338 -81.81 28.80 -66.41
CA MET A 338 -81.96 28.33 -65.04
C MET A 338 -80.83 27.37 -64.64
N GLU A 339 -80.42 26.46 -65.53
CA GLU A 339 -79.27 25.57 -65.27
C GLU A 339 -77.94 26.34 -65.23
N GLU A 340 -77.75 27.33 -66.10
CA GLU A 340 -76.59 28.23 -66.05
C GLU A 340 -76.57 29.07 -64.76
N TYR A 341 -77.73 29.58 -64.33
CA TYR A 341 -77.89 30.30 -63.08
C TYR A 341 -77.57 29.42 -61.86
N LYS A 342 -78.07 28.17 -61.83
CA LYS A 342 -77.76 27.21 -60.77
C LYS A 342 -76.26 26.95 -60.70
N LYS A 343 -75.61 26.73 -61.84
CA LYS A 343 -74.16 26.49 -61.92
C LYS A 343 -73.36 27.68 -61.40
N ALA A 344 -73.63 28.89 -61.89
CA ALA A 344 -72.96 30.12 -61.43
C ALA A 344 -73.20 30.39 -59.93
N LYS A 345 -74.40 30.07 -59.42
CA LYS A 345 -74.72 30.16 -57.99
C LYS A 345 -73.93 29.14 -57.15
N PHE A 346 -73.78 27.90 -57.61
CA PHE A 346 -72.92 26.92 -56.97
C PHE A 346 -71.45 27.37 -56.97
N ASP A 347 -70.96 27.89 -58.09
CA ASP A 347 -69.60 28.45 -58.19
C ASP A 347 -69.39 29.62 -57.23
N SER A 348 -70.41 30.49 -57.05
CA SER A 348 -70.37 31.59 -56.08
C SER A 348 -70.30 31.10 -54.62
N ILE A 349 -71.06 30.05 -54.28
CA ILE A 349 -70.99 29.41 -52.96
C ILE A 349 -69.60 28.80 -52.75
N ASP A 350 -69.05 28.10 -53.73
CA ASP A 350 -67.71 27.50 -53.66
C ASP A 350 -66.63 28.57 -53.49
N ILE A 351 -66.70 29.69 -54.22
CA ILE A 351 -65.78 30.82 -54.06
C ILE A 351 -65.90 31.44 -52.65
N ASN A 352 -67.12 31.63 -52.13
CA ASN A 352 -67.32 32.15 -50.78
C ASN A 352 -66.78 31.20 -49.70
N ASN A 353 -66.95 29.88 -49.87
CA ASN A 353 -66.37 28.90 -48.96
C ASN A 353 -64.83 28.97 -48.98
N LYS A 354 -64.22 29.04 -50.17
CA LYS A 354 -62.77 29.20 -50.32
C LYS A 354 -62.24 30.49 -49.69
N LEU A 355 -62.96 31.61 -49.87
CA LEU A 355 -62.62 32.88 -49.19
C LEU A 355 -62.72 32.74 -47.67
N SER A 356 -63.76 32.08 -47.16
CA SER A 356 -63.90 31.81 -45.74
C SER A 356 -62.76 30.93 -45.19
N ASP A 357 -62.37 29.90 -45.93
CA ASP A 357 -61.24 29.02 -45.56
C ASP A 357 -59.93 29.81 -45.49
N ILE A 358 -59.67 30.70 -46.47
CA ILE A 358 -58.50 31.59 -46.47
C ILE A 358 -58.50 32.53 -45.26
N VAL A 359 -59.66 33.11 -44.91
CA VAL A 359 -59.77 33.97 -43.73
C VAL A 359 -59.47 33.20 -42.44
N LEU A 360 -59.95 31.96 -42.35
CA LEU A 360 -59.75 31.11 -41.18
C LEU A 360 -58.29 30.69 -41.06
N GLU A 361 -57.66 30.26 -42.16
CA GLU A 361 -56.24 29.95 -42.21
C GLU A 361 -55.37 31.18 -41.93
N GLY A 362 -55.69 32.33 -42.50
CA GLY A 362 -54.99 33.59 -42.23
C GLY A 362 -55.13 34.06 -40.79
N THR A 363 -56.22 33.73 -40.10
CA THR A 363 -56.38 34.01 -38.67
C THR A 363 -55.50 33.08 -37.83
N PHE A 364 -55.50 31.78 -38.13
CA PHE A 364 -54.60 30.82 -37.50
C PHE A 364 -53.12 31.18 -37.67
N LYS A 365 -52.69 31.59 -38.87
CA LYS A 365 -51.30 32.02 -39.13
C LYS A 365 -50.93 33.27 -38.33
N ARG A 366 -51.86 34.23 -38.16
CA ARG A 366 -51.62 35.42 -37.33
C ARG A 366 -51.47 35.08 -35.85
N GLU A 367 -52.30 34.19 -35.31
CA GLU A 367 -52.14 33.67 -33.95
C GLU A 367 -50.78 32.98 -33.77
N LEU A 368 -50.39 32.13 -34.72
CA LEU A 368 -49.10 31.45 -34.72
C LEU A 368 -47.91 32.43 -34.75
N ILE A 369 -48.02 33.55 -35.48
CA ILE A 369 -47.00 34.61 -35.48
C ILE A 369 -46.93 35.27 -34.11
N GLU A 370 -48.07 35.61 -33.51
CA GLU A 370 -48.12 36.26 -32.19
C GLU A 370 -47.50 35.38 -31.10
N ASP A 371 -47.82 34.10 -31.08
CA ASP A 371 -47.26 33.11 -30.16
C ASP A 371 -45.75 32.93 -30.35
N ASN A 372 -45.29 32.91 -31.61
CA ASN A 372 -43.86 32.85 -31.92
C ASN A 372 -43.14 34.15 -31.49
N ILE A 373 -43.75 35.33 -31.63
CA ILE A 373 -43.17 36.61 -31.15
C ILE A 373 -42.99 36.57 -29.62
N LYS A 374 -44.00 36.12 -28.88
CA LYS A 374 -43.91 35.95 -27.42
C LYS A 374 -42.80 34.96 -27.06
N THR A 375 -42.75 33.83 -27.75
CA THR A 375 -41.71 32.81 -27.55
C THR A 375 -40.31 33.37 -27.82
N ILE A 376 -40.11 34.07 -28.93
CA ILE A 376 -38.83 34.72 -29.27
C ILE A 376 -38.39 35.67 -28.15
N GLY A 377 -39.26 36.60 -27.73
CA GLY A 377 -38.93 37.56 -26.68
C GLY A 377 -38.53 36.90 -25.36
N THR A 378 -39.31 35.92 -24.89
CA THR A 378 -38.99 35.19 -23.65
C THR A 378 -37.67 34.41 -23.74
N LYS A 379 -37.36 33.85 -24.92
CA LYS A 379 -36.15 33.06 -25.14
C LYS A 379 -34.91 33.93 -25.29
N GLU A 380 -35.01 35.07 -25.96
CA GLU A 380 -33.94 36.08 -26.04
C GLU A 380 -33.54 36.60 -24.65
N GLU A 381 -34.52 36.92 -23.79
CA GLU A 381 -34.26 37.33 -22.41
C GLU A 381 -33.58 36.22 -21.59
N SER A 382 -34.07 34.98 -21.71
CA SER A 382 -33.47 33.83 -21.03
C SER A 382 -32.03 33.58 -21.50
N ILE A 383 -31.76 33.63 -22.81
CA ILE A 383 -30.41 33.45 -23.37
C ILE A 383 -29.48 34.54 -22.87
N LYS A 384 -29.93 35.80 -22.83
CA LYS A 384 -29.14 36.91 -22.31
C LYS A 384 -28.73 36.69 -20.85
N LYS A 385 -29.68 36.31 -19.99
CA LYS A 385 -29.40 36.01 -18.59
C LYS A 385 -28.39 34.86 -18.43
N ILE A 386 -28.58 33.77 -19.18
CA ILE A 386 -27.66 32.62 -19.12
C ILE A 386 -26.26 33.01 -19.67
N ALA A 387 -26.18 33.88 -20.68
CA ALA A 387 -24.92 34.37 -21.23
C ALA A 387 -24.16 35.25 -20.22
N ASP A 388 -24.86 36.11 -19.48
CA ASP A 388 -24.27 36.92 -18.41
C ASP A 388 -23.73 36.02 -17.28
N GLU A 389 -24.51 35.02 -16.85
CA GLU A 389 -24.08 34.02 -15.87
C GLU A 389 -22.87 33.21 -16.36
N PHE A 390 -22.85 32.81 -17.64
CA PHE A 390 -21.72 32.12 -18.26
C PHE A 390 -20.46 32.96 -18.22
N GLN A 391 -20.55 34.24 -18.60
CA GLN A 391 -19.40 35.14 -18.63
C GLN A 391 -18.84 35.38 -17.22
N GLN A 392 -19.70 35.56 -16.22
CA GLN A 392 -19.29 35.71 -14.84
C GLN A 392 -18.55 34.45 -14.36
N LEU A 393 -19.16 33.27 -14.53
CA LEU A 393 -18.56 32.01 -14.10
C LEU A 393 -17.24 31.72 -14.81
N LYS A 394 -17.12 32.09 -16.09
CA LYS A 394 -15.88 31.97 -16.86
C LYS A 394 -14.77 32.84 -16.28
N ASN A 395 -15.09 34.09 -15.91
CA ASN A 395 -14.14 34.98 -15.24
C ASN A 395 -13.71 34.41 -13.88
N ASP A 396 -14.66 33.98 -13.05
CA ASP A 396 -14.38 33.37 -11.75
C ASP A 396 -13.51 32.11 -11.88
N THR A 397 -13.75 31.29 -12.91
CA THR A 397 -12.94 30.10 -13.20
C THR A 397 -11.52 30.48 -13.61
N SER A 398 -11.34 31.56 -14.37
CA SER A 398 -10.00 32.05 -14.75
C SER A 398 -9.19 32.46 -13.52
N VAL A 399 -9.81 33.20 -12.60
CA VAL A 399 -9.16 33.60 -11.33
C VAL A 399 -8.78 32.37 -10.51
N LEU A 400 -9.68 31.39 -10.38
CA LEU A 400 -9.38 30.15 -9.66
C LEU A 400 -8.23 29.35 -10.29
N ILE A 401 -8.12 29.34 -11.62
CA ILE A 401 -7.00 28.69 -12.33
C ILE A 401 -5.68 29.39 -11.99
N GLU A 402 -5.66 30.72 -11.97
CA GLU A 402 -4.49 31.50 -11.60
C GLU A 402 -4.08 31.22 -10.14
N GLU A 403 -5.02 31.30 -9.19
CA GLU A 403 -4.79 30.96 -7.78
C GLU A 403 -4.28 29.53 -7.60
N TYR A 404 -4.86 28.55 -8.31
CA TYR A 404 -4.41 27.17 -8.28
C TYR A 404 -2.98 27.03 -8.81
N ASN A 405 -2.65 27.66 -9.93
CA ASN A 405 -1.32 27.57 -10.53
C ASN A 405 -0.26 28.21 -9.62
N GLU A 406 -0.58 29.34 -8.98
CA GLU A 406 0.30 29.97 -8.00
C GLU A 406 0.51 29.08 -6.77
N LYS A 407 -0.58 28.55 -6.20
CA LYS A 407 -0.51 27.63 -5.06
C LYS A 407 0.22 26.34 -5.40
N GLN A 408 0.07 25.83 -6.62
CA GLN A 408 0.76 24.64 -7.10
C GLN A 408 2.27 24.87 -7.15
N LYS A 409 2.71 26.03 -7.65
CA LYS A 409 4.13 26.42 -7.64
C LYS A 409 4.66 26.57 -6.22
N GLU A 410 3.90 27.23 -5.33
CA GLU A 410 4.26 27.37 -3.91
C GLU A 410 4.50 25.99 -3.26
N VAL A 411 3.53 25.07 -3.38
CA VAL A 411 3.66 23.70 -2.83
C VAL A 411 4.84 22.97 -3.45
N HIS A 412 5.02 23.05 -4.78
CA HIS A 412 6.14 22.38 -5.45
C HIS A 412 7.49 22.88 -4.94
N THR A 413 7.65 24.20 -4.79
CA THR A 413 8.87 24.81 -4.24
C THR A 413 9.11 24.37 -2.79
N MET A 414 8.09 24.34 -1.94
CA MET A 414 8.22 23.88 -0.55
C MET A 414 8.61 22.39 -0.48
N GLU A 415 8.00 21.54 -1.30
CA GLU A 415 8.37 20.12 -1.40
C GLU A 415 9.80 19.95 -1.90
N GLU A 416 10.22 20.73 -2.89
CA GLU A 416 11.58 20.69 -3.43
C GLU A 416 12.62 21.10 -2.38
N ILE A 417 12.37 22.16 -1.62
CA ILE A 417 13.23 22.60 -0.52
C ILE A 417 13.35 21.48 0.52
N LYS A 418 12.23 20.99 1.07
CA LYS A 418 12.24 19.93 2.08
C LYS A 418 12.95 18.67 1.58
N ARG A 419 12.69 18.28 0.33
CA ARG A 419 13.33 17.12 -0.30
C ARG A 419 14.84 17.30 -0.41
N ASN A 420 15.30 18.44 -0.92
CA ASN A 420 16.72 18.73 -1.06
C ASN A 420 17.43 18.73 0.29
N GLU A 421 16.81 19.30 1.33
CA GLU A 421 17.36 19.29 2.70
C GLU A 421 17.49 17.87 3.26
N ILE A 422 16.49 16.99 3.06
CA ILE A 422 16.57 15.59 3.50
C ILE A 422 17.68 14.86 2.74
N PHE A 423 17.70 14.95 1.41
CA PHE A 423 18.69 14.23 0.61
C PHE A 423 20.11 14.76 0.79
N GLU A 424 20.29 16.06 1.05
CA GLU A 424 21.60 16.61 1.37
C GLU A 424 22.14 16.00 2.67
N ARG A 425 21.31 15.91 3.72
CA ARG A 425 21.67 15.27 4.99
C ARG A 425 21.96 13.78 4.79
N TRP A 426 21.07 13.07 4.09
CA TRP A 426 21.24 11.64 3.81
C TRP A 426 22.48 11.34 2.99
N SER A 427 22.77 12.13 1.95
CA SER A 427 23.92 11.90 1.08
C SER A 427 25.26 12.17 1.76
N LYS A 428 25.28 13.10 2.74
CA LYS A 428 26.46 13.36 3.58
C LYS A 428 26.67 12.28 4.63
N PHE A 429 25.58 11.77 5.20
CA PHE A 429 25.64 10.81 6.30
C PHE A 429 25.83 9.36 5.79
N PHE A 430 25.01 8.91 4.85
CA PHE A 430 25.05 7.58 4.26
C PHE A 430 25.94 7.56 3.02
N ILE A 431 27.26 7.69 3.24
CA ILE A 431 28.25 7.87 2.17
C ILE A 431 28.27 6.72 1.15
N LYS A 432 27.90 5.50 1.55
CA LYS A 432 27.82 4.33 0.66
C LYS A 432 26.59 4.34 -0.27
N PHE A 433 25.66 5.28 -0.07
CA PHE A 433 24.35 5.23 -0.72
C PHE A 433 24.26 6.12 -1.97
N ILE A 434 23.52 5.61 -2.95
CA ILE A 434 22.97 6.34 -4.08
C ILE A 434 21.46 6.41 -3.88
N PHE A 435 20.91 7.61 -3.77
CA PHE A 435 19.47 7.81 -3.63
C PHE A 435 18.84 8.18 -4.97
N GLU A 436 17.84 7.41 -5.42
CA GLU A 436 17.07 7.75 -6.61
C GLU A 436 16.03 8.84 -6.31
N PHE A 437 16.44 10.11 -6.42
CA PHE A 437 15.61 11.28 -6.14
C PHE A 437 14.20 11.24 -6.73
N LYS A 438 14.06 10.74 -7.97
CA LYS A 438 12.76 10.68 -8.66
C LYS A 438 11.83 9.60 -8.11
N ALA A 439 12.38 8.51 -7.59
CA ALA A 439 11.60 7.39 -7.05
C ALA A 439 11.15 7.67 -5.60
N LEU A 440 11.90 8.50 -4.88
CA LEU A 440 11.70 8.79 -3.47
C LEU A 440 10.94 10.12 -3.23
N ASN A 441 9.95 10.43 -4.07
CA ASN A 441 9.22 11.70 -3.99
C ASN A 441 8.38 11.84 -2.71
N ASN A 442 7.91 10.72 -2.15
CA ASN A 442 7.08 10.66 -0.94
C ASN A 442 7.84 10.97 0.35
N VAL A 443 9.18 11.06 0.32
CA VAL A 443 10.00 11.36 1.51
C VAL A 443 9.62 12.69 2.16
N VAL A 444 9.07 13.64 1.38
CA VAL A 444 8.59 14.93 1.89
C VAL A 444 7.33 14.83 2.74
N ASP A 445 6.61 13.72 2.68
CA ASP A 445 5.36 13.51 3.42
C ASP A 445 5.59 12.94 4.82
N PHE A 446 6.77 12.38 5.07
CA PHE A 446 7.14 11.86 6.37
C PHE A 446 7.37 13.00 7.39
N SER A 447 6.87 12.78 8.60
CA SER A 447 7.21 13.53 9.79
C SER A 447 8.64 13.27 10.22
N THR A 448 9.19 14.12 11.10
CA THR A 448 10.55 13.94 11.64
C THR A 448 10.70 12.58 12.31
N LYS A 449 9.70 12.13 13.06
CA LYS A 449 9.71 10.82 13.73
C LYS A 449 9.75 9.66 12.73
N GLU A 450 8.94 9.73 11.67
CA GLU A 450 8.92 8.71 10.61
C GLU A 450 10.24 8.69 9.83
N LEU A 451 10.87 9.85 9.60
CA LEU A 451 12.21 9.92 9.02
C LEU A 451 13.26 9.26 9.91
N LEU A 452 13.20 9.44 11.24
CA LEU A 452 14.11 8.76 12.17
C LEU A 452 13.96 7.24 12.07
N HIS A 453 12.74 6.72 12.03
CA HIS A 453 12.49 5.27 11.83
C HIS A 453 13.09 4.76 10.51
N ILE A 454 12.88 5.50 9.41
CA ILE A 454 13.50 5.16 8.12
C ILE A 454 15.03 5.17 8.23
N GLU A 455 15.59 6.18 8.89
CA GLU A 455 17.03 6.36 9.06
C GLU A 455 17.67 5.28 9.93
N GLU A 456 16.96 4.71 10.91
CA GLU A 456 17.44 3.53 11.65
C GLU A 456 17.70 2.36 10.71
N CYS A 457 16.77 2.09 9.79
CA CYS A 457 16.91 1.00 8.81
C CYS A 457 18.04 1.29 7.82
N LEU A 458 18.09 2.53 7.30
CA LEU A 458 19.16 2.98 6.42
C LEU A 458 20.53 2.90 7.11
N TYR A 459 20.61 3.19 8.41
CA TYR A 459 21.82 3.07 9.21
C TYR A 459 22.30 1.62 9.28
N GLU A 460 21.41 0.67 9.50
CA GLU A 460 21.77 -0.75 9.56
C GLU A 460 22.34 -1.25 8.22
N ILE A 461 21.66 -0.94 7.12
CA ILE A 461 22.10 -1.24 5.75
C ILE A 461 23.46 -0.59 5.49
N HIS A 462 23.60 0.71 5.79
CA HIS A 462 24.82 1.47 5.54
C HIS A 462 26.02 0.93 6.32
N ALA A 463 25.81 0.60 7.59
CA ALA A 463 26.86 0.08 8.43
C ALA A 463 27.22 -1.37 8.07
N SER A 464 26.40 -2.08 7.26
CA SER A 464 26.63 -3.50 6.95
C SER A 464 27.88 -3.69 6.09
N LYS A 465 28.58 -4.81 6.28
CA LYS A 465 29.61 -5.27 5.35
C LYS A 465 28.97 -6.10 4.24
N ASP A 466 27.86 -6.76 4.56
CA ASP A 466 27.03 -7.53 3.64
C ASP A 466 25.57 -7.04 3.72
N PRO A 467 25.18 -6.04 2.90
CA PRO A 467 23.81 -5.54 2.88
C PRO A 467 22.80 -6.55 2.31
N GLU A 468 23.23 -7.54 1.53
CA GLU A 468 22.35 -8.57 0.97
C GLU A 468 21.85 -9.50 2.08
N ALA A 469 22.70 -9.80 3.08
CA ALA A 469 22.34 -10.61 4.24
C ALA A 469 21.18 -10.03 5.08
N LEU A 470 20.91 -8.73 4.99
CA LEU A 470 19.82 -8.07 5.72
C LEU A 470 18.46 -8.25 5.05
N SER A 471 18.46 -8.67 3.79
CA SER A 471 17.28 -8.72 2.95
C SER A 471 16.32 -9.83 3.39
N ILE A 472 15.02 -9.52 3.39
CA ILE A 472 13.96 -10.52 3.65
C ILE A 472 13.64 -11.31 2.37
N GLY A 473 13.98 -10.77 1.20
CA GLY A 473 13.83 -11.44 -0.09
C GLY A 473 14.10 -10.53 -1.28
N LEU A 474 13.76 -11.03 -2.47
CA LEU A 474 13.91 -10.30 -3.73
C LEU A 474 12.54 -9.93 -4.30
N ILE A 475 12.45 -8.72 -4.86
CA ILE A 475 11.30 -8.23 -5.62
C ILE A 475 11.74 -8.09 -7.08
N GLU A 476 11.05 -8.77 -7.99
CA GLU A 476 11.23 -8.56 -9.43
C GLU A 476 10.65 -7.20 -9.83
N GLY A 477 11.49 -6.32 -10.37
CA GLY A 477 11.06 -5.06 -10.95
C GLY A 477 11.59 -4.86 -12.38
N ARG A 478 11.38 -3.66 -12.90
CA ARG A 478 11.93 -3.24 -14.18
C ARG A 478 12.60 -1.88 -14.05
N ASN A 479 13.79 -1.76 -14.62
CA ASN A 479 14.50 -0.50 -14.63
C ASN A 479 13.91 0.51 -15.62
N SER A 480 14.48 1.71 -15.64
CA SER A 480 14.10 2.78 -16.59
C SER A 480 14.25 2.42 -18.07
N LYS A 481 14.95 1.32 -18.38
CA LYS A 481 15.10 0.74 -19.73
C LYS A 481 14.20 -0.47 -19.98
N ASN A 482 13.29 -0.77 -19.06
CA ASN A 482 12.33 -1.87 -19.11
C ASN A 482 12.97 -3.28 -19.04
N GLU A 483 14.22 -3.35 -18.56
CA GLU A 483 14.92 -4.61 -18.30
C GLU A 483 14.55 -5.14 -16.92
N LYS A 484 14.43 -6.47 -16.77
CA LYS A 484 14.18 -7.09 -15.46
C LYS A 484 15.35 -6.83 -14.53
N GLU A 485 15.05 -6.35 -13.33
CA GLU A 485 16.03 -6.18 -12.25
C GLU A 485 15.42 -6.66 -10.94
N ASP A 486 16.23 -7.32 -10.12
CA ASP A 486 15.83 -7.78 -8.80
C ASP A 486 16.28 -6.77 -7.73
N TYR A 487 15.39 -6.44 -6.81
CA TYR A 487 15.64 -5.55 -5.68
C TYR A 487 15.55 -6.31 -4.37
N HIS A 488 16.50 -6.07 -3.48
CA HIS A 488 16.41 -6.50 -2.09
C HIS A 488 15.40 -5.62 -1.35
N TYR A 489 14.69 -6.19 -0.39
CA TYR A 489 13.83 -5.42 0.49
C TYR A 489 13.99 -5.80 1.96
N ILE A 490 13.63 -4.85 2.84
CA ILE A 490 13.48 -5.03 4.29
C ILE A 490 12.14 -4.41 4.70
N ASP A 491 11.41 -5.16 5.53
CA ASP A 491 10.15 -4.78 6.13
C ASP A 491 10.31 -4.53 7.62
N VAL A 492 9.76 -3.43 8.10
CA VAL A 492 9.81 -3.07 9.53
C VAL A 492 8.47 -2.50 9.97
N SER A 493 8.01 -2.94 11.13
CA SER A 493 6.81 -2.48 11.80
C SER A 493 7.15 -1.97 13.20
N TYR A 494 6.88 -0.69 13.42
CA TYR A 494 7.15 0.01 14.65
C TYR A 494 5.96 -0.04 15.64
N PRO A 495 6.21 0.09 16.95
CA PRO A 495 5.14 0.07 17.96
C PRO A 495 4.08 1.18 17.81
N ASP A 496 4.42 2.29 17.17
CA ASP A 496 3.51 3.40 16.86
C ASP A 496 2.67 3.17 15.60
N LYS A 497 2.67 1.94 15.07
CA LYS A 497 1.96 1.49 13.87
C LYS A 497 2.53 2.06 12.57
N PHE A 498 3.66 2.73 12.62
CA PHE A 498 4.39 3.06 11.40
C PHE A 498 5.00 1.78 10.81
N GLN A 499 4.82 1.59 9.51
CA GLN A 499 5.34 0.45 8.78
C GLN A 499 6.10 0.97 7.58
N ILE A 500 7.28 0.39 7.33
CA ILE A 500 8.11 0.75 6.18
C ILE A 500 8.67 -0.49 5.50
N GLU A 501 8.68 -0.43 4.18
CA GLU A 501 9.42 -1.33 3.32
C GLU A 501 10.44 -0.50 2.54
N ILE A 502 11.71 -0.88 2.63
CA ILE A 502 12.81 -0.22 1.93
C ILE A 502 13.33 -1.14 0.84
N HIS A 503 13.29 -0.68 -0.41
CA HIS A 503 13.84 -1.36 -1.56
C HIS A 503 15.23 -0.83 -1.88
N TYR A 504 16.18 -1.75 -2.08
CA TYR A 504 17.55 -1.39 -2.38
C TYR A 504 18.24 -2.43 -3.27
N ARG A 505 19.38 -2.02 -3.85
CA ARG A 505 20.24 -2.86 -4.66
C ARG A 505 21.68 -2.73 -4.18
N VAL A 506 22.41 -3.85 -4.17
CA VAL A 506 23.85 -3.86 -3.91
C VAL A 506 24.59 -3.83 -5.25
N LEU A 507 25.43 -2.80 -5.43
CA LEU A 507 26.24 -2.58 -6.62
C LEU A 507 27.65 -3.13 -6.41
N LYS A 508 28.17 -3.87 -7.39
CA LYS A 508 29.52 -4.45 -7.30
C LYS A 508 30.59 -3.40 -7.63
N ASN A 509 31.64 -3.35 -6.81
CA ASN A 509 32.90 -2.62 -7.05
C ASN A 509 32.81 -1.07 -7.11
N GLU A 510 32.03 -0.45 -6.23
CA GLU A 510 31.96 1.02 -6.14
C GLU A 510 32.13 1.51 -4.70
N GLU A 511 32.66 2.74 -4.52
CA GLU A 511 32.71 3.42 -3.22
C GLU A 511 31.28 3.66 -2.66
N LYS A 512 30.31 3.83 -3.58
CA LYS A 512 28.88 3.81 -3.30
C LYS A 512 28.27 2.50 -3.79
N ASN A 513 28.18 1.53 -2.89
CA ASN A 513 27.80 0.16 -3.24
C ASN A 513 26.34 -0.19 -2.92
N VAL A 514 25.52 0.75 -2.46
CA VAL A 514 24.09 0.49 -2.22
C VAL A 514 23.25 1.58 -2.87
N GLN A 515 22.24 1.18 -3.62
CA GLN A 515 21.28 2.08 -4.22
C GLN A 515 19.92 1.93 -3.55
N ILE A 516 19.39 3.01 -2.99
CA ILE A 516 18.04 3.06 -2.40
C ILE A 516 17.07 3.48 -3.50
N VAL A 517 16.15 2.60 -3.85
CA VAL A 517 15.23 2.77 -4.99
C VAL A 517 13.79 3.05 -4.57
N GLY A 518 13.39 2.63 -3.36
CA GLY A 518 12.02 2.81 -2.89
C GLY A 518 11.93 2.81 -1.38
N ILE A 519 11.04 3.64 -0.85
CA ILE A 519 10.63 3.64 0.56
C ILE A 519 9.11 3.76 0.53
N THR A 520 8.40 2.73 0.98
CA THR A 520 6.92 2.69 1.00
C THR A 520 6.42 2.38 2.41
N THR A 521 5.16 2.73 2.66
CA THR A 521 4.47 2.51 3.93
C THR A 521 3.31 1.51 3.81
N GLU A 522 3.17 0.88 2.63
CA GLU A 522 2.10 -0.07 2.33
C GLU A 522 2.71 -1.44 1.99
N PHE A 523 2.56 -2.43 2.88
CA PHE A 523 2.84 -3.85 2.62
C PHE A 523 2.05 -4.78 3.55
#